data_AF-A0A1G2FGF1-F1
#
_entry.id   AF-A0A1G2FGF1-F1
#
_cell.length_a   1.000
_cell.length_b   1.000
_cell.length_c   1.000
_cell.angle_alpha   90.00
_cell.angle_beta   90.00
_cell.angle_gamma   90.00
#
_symmetry.space_group_name_H-M   'P 1'
#
loop_
_entity.id
_entity.type
_entity.pdbx_description
1 polymer ?
#
loop_
_entity_poly.entity_id
_entity_poly.type
_entity_poly.pdbx_seq_one_letter_code
_entity_poly.pdbx_strand_id
1 'polypeptide(L)' 'MIRKIKGKYVVISETTGRRFGAYKTLKAAKKRLRQVEFFKRLNPVPFKDRCQRHQKIKKSLKGAG' A
#
# COMPACT_ATOMS: atom_id res chain seq x y z
N MET A 1 9.33 -6.56 7.77
CA MET A 1 9.66 -7.47 8.91
C MET A 1 8.44 -8.16 9.53
N ILE A 2 8.67 -9.31 10.20
CA ILE A 2 7.66 -10.05 10.99
C ILE A 2 8.12 -10.07 12.45
N ARG A 3 7.24 -9.70 13.39
CA ARG A 3 7.48 -9.81 14.83
C ARG A 3 6.44 -10.70 15.49
N LYS A 4 6.83 -11.51 16.48
CA LYS A 4 5.88 -12.27 17.30
C LYS A 4 5.44 -11.40 18.47
N ILE A 5 4.14 -11.08 18.56
CA ILE A 5 3.56 -10.23 19.60
C ILE A 5 2.35 -10.95 20.18
N LYS A 6 2.34 -11.18 21.50
CA LYS A 6 1.24 -11.86 22.22
C LYS A 6 0.77 -13.15 21.53
N GLY A 7 1.72 -13.98 21.11
CA GLY A 7 1.45 -15.27 20.44
C GLY A 7 1.06 -15.19 18.96
N LYS A 8 0.94 -14.00 18.36
CA LYS A 8 0.60 -13.81 16.94
C LYS A 8 1.78 -13.25 16.15
N TYR A 9 1.85 -13.57 14.86
CA TYR A 9 2.86 -13.05 13.93
C TYR A 9 2.36 -11.76 13.29
N VAL A 10 2.96 -10.63 13.64
CA VAL A 10 2.59 -9.29 13.16
C VAL A 10 3.56 -8.86 12.08
N VAL A 11 3.03 -8.45 10.92
CA VAL A 11 3.83 -7.88 9.83
C VAL A 11 3.94 -6.37 10.05
N ILE A 12 5.16 -5.86 10.11
CA ILE A 12 5.45 -4.46 10.39
C ILE A 12 6.36 -3.90 9.29
N SER A 13 6.14 -2.63 8.93
CA SER A 13 7.04 -1.87 8.07
C SER A 13 8.33 -1.54 8.80
N GLU A 14 9.48 -1.80 8.18
CA GLU A 14 10.78 -1.38 8.73
C GLU A 14 10.92 0.14 8.74
N THR A 15 10.48 0.81 7.67
CA THR A 15 10.69 2.24 7.48
C THR A 15 9.70 3.12 8.24
N THR A 16 8.46 2.69 8.37
CA THR A 16 7.37 3.52 8.92
C THR A 16 6.79 2.99 10.22
N GLY A 17 7.23 1.81 10.69
CA GLY A 17 6.67 1.15 11.89
C GLY A 17 5.20 0.75 11.79
N ARG A 18 4.54 0.99 10.64
CA ARG A 18 3.11 0.67 10.43
C ARG A 18 2.87 -0.84 10.51
N ARG A 19 1.80 -1.23 11.19
CA ARG A 19 1.31 -2.62 11.23
C ARG A 19 0.47 -2.93 10.00
N PHE A 20 0.83 -4.00 9.28
CA PHE A 20 0.11 -4.49 8.09
C PHE A 20 -0.81 -5.68 8.37
N GLY A 21 -0.90 -6.10 9.64
CA GLY A 21 -1.80 -7.16 10.11
C GLY A 21 -1.12 -8.14 11.07
N ALA A 22 -1.95 -8.87 11.82
CA ALA A 22 -1.55 -9.93 12.73
C ALA A 22 -2.11 -11.28 12.26
N TYR A 23 -1.27 -12.31 12.28
CA TYR A 23 -1.54 -13.63 11.72
C TYR A 23 -1.28 -14.73 12.74
N LYS A 24 -2.06 -15.81 12.68
CA LYS A 24 -1.89 -16.97 13.57
C LYS A 24 -0.64 -17.78 13.22
N THR A 25 -0.29 -17.86 11.94
CA THR A 25 0.82 -18.68 11.45
C THR A 25 1.92 -17.84 10.78
N LEU A 26 3.15 -18.32 10.88
CA LEU A 26 4.32 -17.72 10.24
C LEU A 26 4.22 -17.75 8.71
N LYS A 27 3.63 -18.82 8.14
CA LYS A 27 3.39 -18.97 6.69
C LYS A 27 2.47 -17.86 6.16
N ALA A 28 1.38 -17.55 6.87
CA ALA A 28 0.48 -16.46 6.50
C ALA A 28 1.15 -15.09 6.57
N ALA A 29 1.92 -14.83 7.63
CA ALA A 29 2.69 -13.59 7.76
C ALA A 29 3.73 -13.43 6.65
N LYS A 30 4.44 -14.50 6.26
CA LYS A 30 5.37 -14.50 5.12
C LYS A 30 4.66 -14.20 3.80
N LYS A 31 3.49 -14.81 3.55
CA LYS A 31 2.68 -14.53 2.34
C LYS A 31 2.31 -13.04 2.26
N ARG A 32 1.88 -12.44 3.38
CA ARG A 32 1.57 -11.01 3.43
C ARG A 32 2.81 -10.14 3.19
N LEU A 33 3.95 -10.50 3.78
CA LEU A 33 5.20 -9.76 3.57
C LEU A 33 5.57 -9.69 2.08
N ARG A 34 5.49 -10.83 1.38
CA ARG A 34 5.73 -10.89 -0.08
C ARG A 34 4.79 -9.99 -0.87
N GLN A 35 3.50 -9.93 -0.50
CA GLN A 35 2.56 -9.01 -1.15
C GLN A 35 2.97 -7.55 -0.93
N VAL A 36 3.30 -7.17 0.30
CA VAL A 36 3.73 -5.80 0.62
C VAL A 36 4.99 -5.43 -0.16
N GLU A 37 5.98 -6.33 -0.23
CA GLU A 37 7.20 -6.13 -1.02
C GLU A 37 6.91 -6.00 -2.52
N PHE A 38 6.02 -6.83 -3.04
CA PHE A 38 5.58 -6.74 -4.43
C PHE A 38 4.98 -5.37 -4.73
N PHE A 39 4.05 -4.88 -3.90
CA PHE A 39 3.47 -3.55 -4.08
C PHE A 39 4.46 -2.40 -3.87
N LYS A 40 5.48 -2.56 -3.02
CA LYS A 40 6.58 -1.60 -2.89
C LYS A 40 7.41 -1.51 -4.17
N ARG A 41 7.70 -2.65 -4.81
CA ARG A 41 8.47 -2.71 -6.05
C ARG A 41 7.67 -2.23 -7.26
N LEU A 42 6.36 -2.45 -7.25
CA LEU A 42 5.48 -2.09 -8.35
C LEU A 42 5.32 -0.58 -8.59
N ASN A 43 5.82 0.29 -7.70
CA ASN A 43 5.92 1.76 -7.85
C ASN A 43 5.04 2.32 -9.00
N PRO A 44 3.69 2.26 -8.90
CA PRO A 44 2.89 2.98 -9.88
C PRO A 44 3.12 4.45 -9.56
N VAL A 45 3.53 5.21 -10.57
CA VAL A 45 3.74 6.67 -10.58
C VAL A 45 3.15 7.43 -9.38
N PRO A 46 3.93 8.35 -8.78
CA PRO A 46 3.58 8.91 -7.48
C PRO A 46 2.16 9.49 -7.51
N PHE A 47 1.37 9.20 -6.48
CA PHE A 47 -0.07 9.49 -6.42
C PHE A 47 -0.42 10.96 -6.71
N LYS A 48 0.54 11.87 -6.50
CA LYS A 48 0.48 13.29 -6.91
C LYS A 48 0.11 13.48 -8.40
N ASP A 49 0.44 12.54 -9.28
CA ASP A 49 0.15 12.63 -10.72
C ASP A 49 -1.21 12.02 -11.12
N ARG A 50 -1.90 11.32 -10.21
CA ARG A 50 -3.22 10.72 -10.48
C ARG A 50 -4.38 11.72 -10.36
N CYS A 51 -4.24 12.78 -9.56
CA CYS A 51 -5.26 13.81 -9.42
C CYS A 51 -5.30 14.82 -10.59
N GLN A 52 -4.16 15.05 -11.27
CA GLN A 52 -4.08 16.09 -12.31
C GLN A 52 -4.83 15.70 -13.60
N ARG A 53 -5.01 14.40 -13.88
CA ARG A 53 -5.76 13.92 -15.04
C ARG A 53 -7.28 14.08 -14.90
N HIS A 54 -7.81 13.90 -13.69
CA HIS A 54 -9.26 14.03 -13.45
C HIS A 54 -9.73 15.50 -13.43
N GLN A 55 -8.86 16.43 -13.05
CA GLN A 55 -9.17 17.88 -13.08
C GLN A 55 -9.10 18.47 -14.50
N LYS A 56 -8.21 17.99 -15.37
CA LYS A 56 -8.13 18.47 -16.78
C LYS A 56 -9.38 18.14 -17.59
N ILE A 57 -9.94 16.94 -17.45
CA ILE A 57 -11.17 16.52 -18.17
C ILE A 57 -12.40 17.35 -17.73
N LYS A 58 -12.52 17.68 -16.44
CA LYS A 58 -13.64 18.50 -15.95
C LYS A 58 -13.57 19.98 -16.35
N LYS A 59 -12.38 20.51 -16.61
CA LYS A 59 -12.19 21.90 -17.06
C LYS A 59 -12.48 22.07 -18.56
N SER A 60 -12.23 21.06 -19.40
CA SER A 60 -12.53 21.14 -20.84
C SER A 60 -14.02 21.07 -21.18
N LEU A 61 -14.85 20.47 -20.32
CA LEU A 61 -16.30 20.33 -20.55
C LEU A 61 -17.13 21.53 -20.05
N LYS A 62 -16.52 22.46 -19.30
CA LYS A 62 -17.20 23.63 -18.72
C LYS A 62 -17.12 24.92 -19.56
N GLY A 63 -16.46 24.87 -20.72
CA GLY A 63 -16.30 26.04 -21.62
C GLY A 63 -16.96 25.88 -22.99
N ALA A 64 -17.86 24.91 -23.15
CA ALA A 64 -18.53 24.59 -24.42
C ALA A 64 -20.04 24.92 -24.40
N GLY A 65 -20.45 25.88 -23.58
CA GLY A 65 -21.83 26.35 -23.48
C GLY A 65 -21.89 27.87 -23.47
#